data_AF-A0A093IJS7-F1
#
_entry.id   AF-A0A093IJS7-F1
#
_cell.length_a   1.000
_cell.length_b   1.000
_cell.length_c   1.000
_cell.angle_alpha   90.00
_cell.angle_beta   90.00
_cell.angle_gamma   90.00
#
_symmetry.space_group_name_H-M   'P 1'
#
loop_
_entity.id
_entity.type
_entity.pdbx_description
1 polymer ?
#
loop_
_entity_poly.entity_id
_entity_poly.type
_entity_poly.pdbx_seq_one_letter_code
_entity_poly.pdbx_strand_id
1 'polypeptide(L)'
;MDLKVICVLSVILVVALSTVAEGKTLPTRCQCKMDPRERKNCGYPGITPVECRKAGCCFSSSVPNVPWCFSPKAKKARKVCPNEPHARINCGFPGITAKECERKGCCFRAHPAGVPWCFYHRVVEE
;
A
#
# COMPACT_ATOMS: atom_id res chain seq x y z
N MET A 1 38.78 19.48 8.18
CA MET A 1 37.48 19.23 8.85
C MET A 1 37.66 18.06 9.78
N ASP A 2 37.38 18.25 11.07
CA ASP A 2 37.55 17.21 12.10
C ASP A 2 36.60 16.04 11.85
N LEU A 3 37.06 14.81 12.12
CA LEU A 3 36.27 13.58 11.93
C LEU A 3 34.93 13.65 12.70
N LYS A 4 34.91 14.30 13.86
CA LYS A 4 33.68 14.52 14.64
C LYS A 4 32.69 15.41 13.89
N VAL A 5 33.18 16.45 13.20
CA VAL A 5 32.33 17.36 12.42
C VAL A 5 31.72 16.62 11.23
N ILE A 6 32.48 15.75 10.58
CA ILE A 6 31.98 14.91 9.47
C ILE A 6 30.91 13.93 9.96
N CYS A 7 31.13 13.27 11.10
CA CYS A 7 30.17 12.34 11.70
C CYS A 7 28.88 13.04 12.15
N VAL A 8 28.98 14.25 12.70
CA VAL A 8 27.79 15.02 13.12
C VAL A 8 26.97 15.44 11.91
N LEU A 9 27.62 15.91 10.84
CA LEU A 9 26.94 16.31 9.61
C LEU A 9 26.26 15.13 8.90
N SER A 10 26.90 13.95 8.88
CA SER A 10 26.30 12.75 8.29
C SER A 10 25.11 12.24 9.10
N VAL A 11 25.17 12.27 10.43
CA VAL A 11 24.03 11.91 11.30
C VAL A 11 22.86 12.87 11.09
N ILE A 12 23.11 14.19 11.03
CA ILE A 12 22.06 15.19 10.76
C ILE A 12 21.40 14.95 9.40
N LEU A 13 22.18 14.65 8.36
CA LEU A 13 21.67 14.39 7.01
C LEU A 13 20.79 13.12 6.98
N VAL A 14 21.19 12.05 7.66
CA VAL A 14 20.42 10.80 7.75
C VAL A 14 19.11 11.00 8.51
N VAL A 15 19.13 11.77 9.62
CA VAL A 15 17.91 12.10 10.38
C VAL A 15 16.95 12.96 9.54
N ALA A 16 17.47 13.95 8.80
CA ALA A 16 16.67 14.79 7.91
C ALA A 16 16.04 14.01 6.74
N LEU A 17 16.72 13.02 6.19
CA LEU A 17 16.16 12.16 5.14
C LEU A 17 15.08 11.20 5.67
N SER A 18 15.19 10.79 6.92
CA SER A 18 14.26 9.83 7.54
C SER A 18 12.87 10.42 7.80
N THR A 19 12.74 11.75 7.91
CA THR A 19 11.45 12.43 8.15
C THR A 19 10.64 12.70 6.88
N VAL A 20 11.19 12.42 5.69
CA VAL A 20 10.57 12.74 4.38
C VAL A 20 9.66 11.60 3.87
N ALA A 21 9.63 10.44 4.52
CA ALA A 21 9.07 9.22 3.94
C ALA A 21 7.55 9.00 4.11
N GLU A 22 6.78 9.92 4.70
CA GLU A 22 5.32 9.80 4.72
C GLU A 22 4.68 10.41 3.47
N GLY A 23 4.79 9.70 2.34
CA GLY A 23 4.00 10.01 1.16
C GLY A 23 2.51 9.81 1.46
N LYS A 24 1.81 10.86 1.91
CA LYS A 24 0.35 10.88 2.08
C LYS A 24 -0.30 10.66 0.70
N THR A 25 -0.63 9.40 0.40
CA THR A 25 -1.29 9.02 -0.85
C THR A 25 -2.77 9.43 -0.77
N LEU A 26 -3.32 9.98 -1.85
CA LEU A 26 -4.74 10.30 -1.89
C LEU A 26 -5.59 9.03 -1.76
N PRO A 27 -6.61 9.02 -0.89
CA PRO A 27 -7.49 7.87 -0.74
C PRO A 27 -8.40 7.70 -1.97
N THR A 28 -8.73 6.45 -2.29
CA THR A 28 -9.69 6.15 -3.35
C THR A 28 -11.12 6.45 -2.90
N ARG A 29 -12.06 6.61 -3.84
CA ARG A 29 -13.48 6.84 -3.53
C ARG A 29 -14.07 5.73 -2.64
N CYS A 30 -13.68 4.47 -2.87
CA CYS A 30 -14.13 3.33 -2.07
C CYS A 30 -13.64 3.42 -0.61
N GLN A 31 -12.41 3.88 -0.39
CA GLN A 31 -11.87 4.08 0.95
C GLN A 31 -12.62 5.16 1.75
N CYS A 32 -13.23 6.13 1.05
CA CYS A 32 -14.06 7.17 1.68
C CYS A 32 -15.52 6.77 1.89
N LYS A 33 -15.95 5.61 1.39
CA LYS A 33 -17.32 5.12 1.55
C LYS A 33 -17.43 4.31 2.84
N MET A 34 -17.86 4.96 3.92
CA MET A 34 -18.07 4.33 5.22
C MET A 34 -19.24 4.95 5.96
N ASP A 35 -19.75 4.25 6.98
CA ASP A 35 -20.82 4.80 7.81
C ASP A 35 -20.32 6.09 8.51
N PRO A 36 -21.11 7.18 8.51
CA PRO A 36 -20.73 8.42 9.17
C PRO A 36 -20.31 8.26 10.64
N ARG A 37 -20.88 7.28 11.37
CA ARG A 37 -20.57 7.00 12.77
C ARG A 37 -19.23 6.28 12.98
N GLU A 38 -18.73 5.61 11.93
CA GLU A 38 -17.41 4.95 11.97
C GLU A 38 -16.25 5.89 11.65
N ARG A 39 -16.54 7.12 11.22
CA ARG A 39 -15.54 8.11 10.82
C ARG A 39 -14.64 8.46 11.99
N LYS A 40 -13.32 8.35 11.78
CA LYS A 40 -12.29 8.82 12.71
C LYS A 40 -11.73 10.14 12.20
N ASN A 41 -11.65 11.14 13.06
CA ASN A 41 -11.14 12.46 12.69
C ASN A 41 -9.70 12.37 12.15
N CYS A 42 -9.40 13.11 11.08
CA CYS A 42 -8.11 13.10 10.37
C CYS A 42 -7.53 14.51 10.14
N GLY A 43 -8.20 15.55 10.66
CA GLY A 43 -7.75 16.94 10.52
C GLY A 43 -8.03 17.78 11.77
N TYR A 44 -7.67 19.06 11.72
CA TYR A 44 -7.97 20.02 12.78
C TYR A 44 -9.38 20.63 12.61
N PRO A 45 -9.98 21.21 13.68
CA PRO A 45 -11.27 21.90 13.58
C PRO A 45 -11.23 23.04 12.55
N GLY A 46 -12.22 23.12 11.66
CA GLY A 46 -12.28 24.14 10.62
C GLY A 46 -11.39 23.89 9.39
N ILE A 47 -10.75 22.71 9.30
CA ILE A 47 -9.96 22.31 8.13
C ILE A 47 -10.77 22.42 6.84
N THR A 48 -10.17 23.00 5.80
CA THR A 48 -10.84 23.12 4.50
C THR A 48 -10.91 21.75 3.79
N PRO A 49 -11.85 21.55 2.86
CA PRO A 49 -11.92 20.32 2.07
C PRO A 49 -10.63 20.00 1.31
N VAL A 50 -9.90 21.04 0.88
CA VAL A 50 -8.66 20.90 0.11
C VAL A 50 -7.51 20.46 1.02
N GLU A 51 -7.35 21.08 2.18
CA GLU A 51 -6.32 20.70 3.16
C GLU A 51 -6.55 19.28 3.68
N CYS A 52 -7.80 18.91 3.96
CA CYS A 52 -8.14 17.55 4.36
C CYS A 52 -7.72 16.51 3.32
N ARG A 53 -8.02 16.74 2.03
CA ARG A 53 -7.61 15.84 0.95
C ARG A 53 -6.09 15.79 0.78
N LYS A 54 -5.40 16.93 0.91
CA LYS A 54 -3.92 17.00 0.88
C LYS A 54 -3.27 16.25 2.05
N ALA A 55 -3.95 16.18 3.19
CA ALA A 55 -3.50 15.39 4.34
C ALA A 55 -3.63 13.86 4.14
N GLY A 56 -4.16 13.41 3.00
CA GLY A 56 -4.42 11.99 2.71
C GLY A 56 -5.75 11.48 3.30
N CYS A 57 -6.65 12.39 3.68
CA CYS A 57 -7.91 12.08 4.32
C CYS A 57 -9.11 12.20 3.35
N CYS A 58 -10.25 11.67 3.77
CA CYS A 58 -11.53 11.83 3.08
C CYS A 58 -12.29 13.05 3.63
N PHE A 59 -13.01 13.77 2.77
CA PHE A 59 -13.86 14.89 3.18
C PHE A 59 -15.32 14.70 2.78
N SER A 60 -16.26 14.87 3.72
CA SER A 60 -17.71 14.90 3.46
C SER A 60 -18.46 15.64 4.57
N SER A 61 -19.11 16.75 4.21
CA SER A 61 -19.93 17.58 5.09
C SER A 61 -21.42 17.24 5.06
N SER A 62 -21.80 16.12 4.42
CA SER A 62 -23.21 15.76 4.18
C SER A 62 -23.97 15.36 5.44
N VAL A 63 -23.27 15.08 6.54
CA VAL A 63 -23.86 14.62 7.81
C VAL A 63 -23.31 15.49 8.94
N PRO A 64 -24.18 16.12 9.77
CA PRO A 64 -23.75 16.89 10.92
C PRO A 64 -23.31 15.99 12.09
N ASN A 65 -22.65 16.58 13.09
CA ASN A 65 -22.24 15.90 14.34
C ASN A 65 -21.30 14.69 14.16
N VAL A 66 -20.60 14.60 13.03
CA VAL A 66 -19.55 13.61 12.75
C VAL A 66 -18.34 14.30 12.12
N PRO A 67 -17.13 13.72 12.16
CA PRO A 67 -15.98 14.30 11.49
C PRO A 67 -16.21 14.47 9.99
N TRP A 68 -16.06 15.71 9.51
CA TRP A 68 -16.13 16.01 8.07
C TRP A 68 -14.83 15.66 7.36
N CYS A 69 -13.69 15.83 8.04
CA CYS A 69 -12.40 15.30 7.61
C CYS A 69 -12.08 14.02 8.38
N PHE A 70 -12.02 12.90 7.68
CA PHE A 70 -11.92 11.58 8.31
C PHE A 70 -10.93 10.65 7.63
N SER A 71 -10.39 9.71 8.41
CA SER A 71 -9.40 8.75 7.93
C SER A 71 -10.03 7.80 6.92
N PRO A 72 -9.36 7.52 5.79
CA PRO A 72 -9.84 6.52 4.85
C PRO A 72 -9.86 5.13 5.49
N LYS A 73 -10.71 4.24 4.96
CA LYS A 73 -10.58 2.81 5.24
C LYS A 73 -9.20 2.31 4.85
N ALA A 74 -8.67 1.37 5.62
CA ALA A 74 -7.43 0.68 5.26
C ALA A 74 -7.58 0.07 3.86
N LYS A 75 -6.55 0.24 3.03
CA LYS A 75 -6.47 -0.44 1.74
C LYS A 75 -6.55 -1.94 1.98
N LYS A 76 -7.61 -2.56 1.46
CA LYS A 76 -7.69 -4.01 1.40
C LYS A 76 -6.99 -4.45 0.14
N ALA A 77 -6.10 -5.42 0.30
CA ALA A 77 -5.36 -5.99 -0.80
C ALA A 77 -5.46 -7.50 -0.71
N ARG A 78 -5.70 -8.15 -1.85
CA ARG A 78 -5.73 -9.61 -1.94
C ARG A 78 -4.67 -10.11 -2.90
N LYS A 79 -4.14 -11.29 -2.61
CA LYS A 79 -3.22 -12.01 -3.48
C LYS A 79 -4.04 -12.80 -4.49
N VAL A 80 -3.79 -12.58 -5.78
CA VAL A 80 -4.42 -13.30 -6.88
C VAL A 80 -3.37 -13.99 -7.74
N CYS A 81 -3.67 -15.17 -8.25
CA CYS A 81 -2.83 -15.83 -9.23
C CYS A 81 -3.07 -15.24 -10.62
N PRO A 82 -2.06 -14.63 -11.27
CA PRO A 82 -2.22 -14.12 -12.64
C PRO A 82 -2.72 -15.20 -13.60
N ASN A 83 -3.79 -14.90 -14.33
CA ASN A 83 -4.29 -15.79 -15.37
C ASN A 83 -3.40 -15.76 -16.62
N GLU A 84 -2.94 -14.57 -16.99
CA GLU A 84 -2.10 -14.31 -18.15
C GLU A 84 -0.72 -15.00 -18.01
N PRO A 85 -0.37 -15.94 -18.90
CA PRO A 85 0.91 -16.67 -18.85
C PRO A 85 2.16 -15.79 -18.88
N HIS A 86 2.18 -14.77 -19.73
CA HIS A 86 3.36 -13.90 -19.91
C HIS A 86 3.55 -12.92 -18.74
N ALA A 87 2.54 -12.79 -17.91
CA ALA A 87 2.53 -11.97 -16.71
C ALA A 87 3.16 -12.68 -15.49
N ARG A 88 3.51 -13.96 -15.61
CA ARG A 88 4.00 -14.81 -14.52
C ARG A 88 5.47 -14.52 -14.22
N ILE A 89 5.72 -14.18 -12.96
CA ILE A 89 7.09 -14.01 -12.45
C ILE A 89 7.47 -15.29 -11.72
N ASN A 90 8.57 -15.92 -12.14
CA ASN A 90 9.02 -17.20 -11.61
C ASN A 90 9.23 -17.16 -10.08
N CYS A 91 8.69 -18.14 -9.37
CA CYS A 91 8.86 -18.33 -7.91
C CYS A 91 9.42 -19.73 -7.57
N GLY A 92 9.78 -20.53 -8.57
CA GLY A 92 10.14 -21.93 -8.40
C GLY A 92 11.47 -22.27 -9.06
N PHE A 93 11.57 -23.51 -9.53
CA PHE A 93 12.69 -24.04 -10.30
C PHE A 93 12.16 -25.11 -11.27
N PRO A 94 12.90 -25.46 -12.34
CA PRO A 94 12.49 -26.51 -13.27
C PRO A 94 12.23 -27.84 -12.56
N GLY A 95 11.10 -28.48 -12.84
CA GLY A 95 10.71 -29.75 -12.20
C GLY A 95 10.07 -29.63 -10.81
N ILE A 96 9.87 -28.41 -10.28
CA ILE A 96 9.16 -28.21 -9.01
C ILE A 96 7.74 -28.80 -9.06
N THR A 97 7.33 -29.50 -8.01
CA THR A 97 5.97 -30.03 -7.90
C THR A 97 4.97 -28.94 -7.49
N ALA A 98 3.69 -29.13 -7.82
CA ALA A 98 2.62 -28.22 -7.39
C ALA A 98 2.62 -28.00 -5.86
N LYS A 99 2.74 -29.10 -5.11
CA LYS A 99 2.75 -29.10 -3.65
C LYS A 99 3.93 -28.31 -3.05
N GLU A 100 5.11 -28.38 -3.66
CA GLU A 100 6.28 -27.60 -3.23
C GLU A 100 6.10 -26.12 -3.55
N CYS A 101 5.58 -25.79 -4.73
CA CYS A 101 5.30 -24.41 -5.11
C CYS A 101 4.29 -23.74 -4.17
N GLU A 102 3.18 -24.43 -3.89
CA GLU A 102 2.14 -23.93 -2.98
C GLU A 102 2.67 -23.77 -1.55
N ARG A 103 3.53 -24.67 -1.08
CA ARG A 103 4.20 -24.55 0.22
C ARG A 103 5.12 -23.34 0.31
N LYS A 104 5.70 -22.89 -0.82
CA LYS A 104 6.44 -21.62 -0.90
C LYS A 104 5.52 -20.39 -0.90
N GLY A 105 4.20 -20.57 -0.84
CA GLY A 105 3.22 -19.48 -0.87
C GLY A 105 3.05 -18.87 -2.27
N CYS A 106 3.27 -19.67 -3.31
CA CYS A 106 3.18 -19.26 -4.71
C CYS A 106 2.06 -20.00 -5.46
N CYS A 107 1.71 -19.46 -6.62
CA CYS A 107 0.72 -20.04 -7.52
C CYS A 107 1.36 -21.12 -8.38
N PHE A 108 0.65 -22.21 -8.64
CA PHE A 108 1.07 -23.24 -9.57
C PHE A 108 0.08 -23.44 -10.73
N ARG A 109 0.55 -23.35 -11.98
CA ARG A 109 -0.18 -23.74 -13.19
C ARG A 109 0.78 -24.27 -14.26
N ALA A 110 0.64 -25.54 -14.62
CA ALA A 110 1.53 -26.24 -15.54
C ALA A 110 1.34 -25.90 -17.04
N HIS A 111 0.55 -24.88 -17.38
CA HIS A 111 0.25 -24.54 -18.78
C HIS A 111 0.23 -23.01 -18.99
N PRO A 112 0.58 -22.52 -20.19
CA PRO A 112 1.21 -23.25 -21.31
C PRO A 112 2.68 -23.62 -21.01
N ALA A 113 3.33 -24.33 -21.94
CA ALA A 113 4.77 -24.52 -21.91
C ALA A 113 5.51 -23.19 -22.20
N GLY A 114 6.79 -23.11 -21.83
CA GLY A 114 7.61 -21.92 -22.07
C GLY A 114 7.37 -20.74 -21.11
N VAL A 115 6.54 -20.93 -20.08
CA VAL A 115 6.34 -19.94 -19.01
C VAL A 115 6.58 -20.57 -17.63
N PRO A 116 6.84 -19.77 -16.58
CA PRO A 116 6.94 -20.29 -15.23
C PRO A 116 5.65 -21.00 -14.79
N TRP A 117 5.79 -22.26 -14.35
CA TRP A 117 4.68 -23.02 -13.79
C TRP A 117 4.44 -22.71 -12.32
N CYS A 118 5.51 -22.42 -11.58
CA CYS A 118 5.44 -21.86 -10.24
C CYS A 118 5.76 -20.36 -10.29
N PHE A 119 4.82 -19.53 -9.85
CA PHE A 119 4.92 -18.07 -10.00
C PHE A 119 4.32 -17.29 -8.84
N TYR A 120 4.78 -16.06 -8.67
CA TYR A 120 4.28 -15.17 -7.62
C TYR A 120 2.83 -14.75 -7.85
N HIS A 121 2.14 -14.51 -6.73
CA HIS A 121 0.87 -13.81 -6.71
C HIS A 121 1.05 -12.35 -7.16
N ARG A 122 -0.01 -11.77 -7.73
CA ARG A 122 -0.17 -10.32 -7.82
C ARG A 122 -0.98 -9.81 -6.65
N VAL A 123 -0.62 -8.64 -6.16
CA VAL A 123 -1.41 -7.92 -5.15
C VAL A 123 -2.35 -7.00 -5.90
N VAL A 124 -3.66 -7.16 -5.66
CA VAL A 124 -4.69 -6.27 -6.21
C VAL A 124 -5.43 -5.60 -5.06
N GLU A 125 -5.74 -4.32 -5.21
CA GLU A 125 -6.63 -3.61 -4.29
C GLU A 125 -8.06 -4.16 -4.45
N GLU A 126 -8.77 -4.32 -3.33
CA GLU A 126 -10.16 -4.81 -3.27
C GLU A 126 -11.19 -3.68 -3.39
#